data_AF-J3TZ78-F1
#
_entry.id   AF-J3TZ78-F1
#
_cell.length_a   1.000
_cell.length_b   1.000
_cell.length_c   1.000
_cell.angle_alpha   90.00
_cell.angle_beta   90.00
_cell.angle_gamma   90.00
#
_symmetry.space_group_name_H-M   'P 1'
#
loop_
_entity.id
_entity.type
_entity.pdbx_description
1 polymer ?
#
loop_
_entity_poly.entity_id
_entity_poly.type
_entity_poly.pdbx_seq_one_letter_code
_entity_poly.pdbx_strand_id
1 'polypeptide(L)'
;MSSIRLANLAQELHAQLHGDGDITITGIASLRNAKIGDITFLLDTRSYEELSSCQASAIVLTSSSLPFFKGAALVVKNPYLTYARIAQLMDTTPKPAENIGLGAFISPSATLGKRVAIGSNAVIDSGVILDDDVIIGPGCFIGKNTKIGSGTQLWANVSVYHNIFIGKNCIIQSNSVIGSDGFGYANDCGNWIKIPQLGRVIIGDRVEIGSCTTIDRGALDDTRIGNGVIIDNQCHIAHNVIIGENTAIAGGVIMAGSLTIGCSCMIGGASVIKGHITICDQVIITGMGMVMRPITKPGIYSSGIPLQPNKDWRKTAVSVMAINDIRKRMRAIEKKLDKIS
;
A
#
# COMPACT_ATOMS: atom_id res chain seq x y z
N MET A 1 -16.91 7.49 -22.10
CA MET A 1 -16.47 8.47 -21.08
C MET A 1 -17.69 9.21 -20.59
N SER A 2 -18.01 9.09 -19.30
CA SER A 2 -19.00 9.95 -18.67
C SER A 2 -18.41 11.35 -18.60
N SER A 3 -19.18 12.33 -19.06
CA SER A 3 -18.88 13.74 -18.80
C SER A 3 -19.79 14.22 -17.67
N ILE A 4 -19.33 15.15 -16.86
CA ILE A 4 -20.08 15.68 -15.72
C ILE A 4 -20.02 17.20 -15.73
N ARG A 5 -21.16 17.85 -15.46
CA ARG A 5 -21.20 19.31 -15.28
C ARG A 5 -20.49 19.70 -13.99
N LEU A 6 -19.75 20.79 -14.03
CA LEU A 6 -18.97 21.27 -12.89
C LEU A 6 -19.84 21.53 -11.66
N ALA A 7 -21.08 22.00 -11.83
CA ALA A 7 -22.05 22.17 -10.74
C ALA A 7 -22.42 20.83 -10.04
N ASN A 8 -22.60 19.76 -10.82
CA ASN A 8 -22.91 18.44 -10.27
C ASN A 8 -21.69 17.88 -9.52
N LEU A 9 -20.50 18.05 -10.10
CA LEU A 9 -19.25 17.65 -9.48
C LEU A 9 -19.03 18.41 -8.15
N ALA A 10 -19.32 19.71 -8.12
CA ALA A 10 -19.26 20.51 -6.90
C ALA A 10 -20.21 19.98 -5.80
N GLN A 11 -21.43 19.59 -6.19
CA GLN A 11 -22.43 19.05 -5.27
C GLN A 11 -21.99 17.71 -4.67
N GLU A 12 -21.53 16.76 -5.48
CA GLU A 12 -21.05 15.44 -5.04
C GLU A 12 -19.83 15.54 -4.11
N LEU A 13 -18.96 16.53 -4.34
CA LEU A 13 -17.74 16.74 -3.56
C LEU A 13 -17.94 17.63 -2.33
N HIS A 14 -19.13 18.21 -2.17
CA HIS A 14 -19.41 19.27 -1.20
C HIS A 14 -18.42 20.46 -1.31
N ALA A 15 -18.08 20.84 -2.54
CA ALA A 15 -17.18 21.94 -2.84
C ALA A 15 -17.96 23.23 -3.14
N GLN A 16 -17.38 24.38 -2.80
CA GLN A 16 -17.96 25.67 -3.18
C GLN A 16 -17.54 26.02 -4.61
N LEU A 17 -18.52 26.11 -5.50
CA LEU A 17 -18.31 26.49 -6.90
C LEU A 17 -18.12 28.01 -7.03
N HIS A 18 -17.08 28.41 -7.77
CA HIS A 18 -16.86 29.76 -8.27
C HIS A 18 -16.71 29.72 -9.79
N GLY A 19 -17.39 30.63 -10.50
CA GLY A 19 -17.39 30.67 -11.98
C GLY A 19 -18.57 29.93 -12.59
N ASP A 20 -18.42 29.51 -13.85
CA ASP A 20 -19.49 28.88 -14.63
C ASP A 20 -19.66 27.39 -14.27
N GLY A 21 -20.85 27.04 -13.76
CA GLY A 21 -21.21 25.68 -13.38
C GLY A 21 -21.64 24.78 -14.54
N ASP A 22 -21.83 25.36 -15.73
CA ASP A 22 -22.32 24.66 -16.92
C ASP A 22 -21.17 24.00 -17.69
N ILE A 23 -19.93 24.32 -17.34
CA ILE A 23 -18.72 23.71 -17.87
C ILE A 23 -18.80 22.18 -17.73
N THR A 24 -18.62 21.51 -18.86
CA THR A 24 -18.54 20.05 -18.94
C THR A 24 -17.12 19.59 -18.68
N ILE A 25 -16.94 18.75 -17.67
CA ILE A 25 -15.67 18.10 -17.34
C ILE A 25 -15.67 16.68 -17.94
N THR A 26 -14.66 16.39 -18.74
CA THR A 26 -14.48 15.13 -19.47
C THR A 26 -13.24 14.36 -19.02
N GLY A 27 -12.31 15.00 -18.32
CA GLY A 27 -11.06 14.40 -17.88
C GLY A 27 -10.46 15.06 -16.65
N ILE A 28 -9.40 14.43 -16.15
CA ILE A 28 -8.58 14.94 -15.05
C ILE A 28 -7.14 14.99 -15.55
N ALA A 29 -6.45 16.10 -15.30
CA ALA A 29 -5.09 16.29 -15.75
C ALA A 29 -4.24 17.09 -14.76
N SER A 30 -2.92 16.92 -14.84
CA SER A 30 -1.99 17.75 -14.09
C SER A 30 -2.03 19.19 -14.58
N LEU A 31 -1.65 20.14 -13.71
CA LEU A 31 -1.71 21.57 -14.01
C LEU A 31 -1.03 21.94 -15.35
N ARG A 32 0.08 21.26 -15.65
CA ARG A 32 0.91 21.47 -16.85
C ARG A 32 0.30 20.92 -18.15
N ASN A 33 -0.48 19.84 -18.06
CA ASN A 33 -0.98 19.11 -19.23
C ASN A 33 -2.49 19.30 -19.44
N ALA A 34 -3.18 19.90 -18.48
CA ALA A 34 -4.62 20.10 -18.51
C ALA A 34 -5.03 20.98 -19.68
N LYS A 35 -6.10 20.56 -20.36
CA LYS A 35 -6.70 21.24 -21.50
C LYS A 35 -8.14 21.62 -21.19
N ILE A 36 -8.78 22.27 -22.16
CA ILE A 36 -10.23 22.51 -22.12
C ILE A 36 -10.95 21.16 -22.00
N GLY A 37 -11.86 21.06 -21.04
CA GLY A 37 -12.57 19.84 -20.65
C GLY A 37 -11.96 19.14 -19.43
N ASP A 38 -10.72 19.46 -19.05
CA ASP A 38 -10.10 18.84 -17.88
C ASP A 38 -10.35 19.66 -16.59
N ILE A 39 -10.48 18.95 -15.48
CA ILE A 39 -10.31 19.52 -14.14
C ILE A 39 -8.92 19.19 -13.60
N THR A 40 -8.30 20.16 -12.93
CA THR A 40 -7.02 19.98 -12.24
C THR A 40 -7.11 20.38 -10.78
N PHE A 41 -6.02 20.31 -10.02
CA PHE A 41 -5.99 20.68 -8.61
C PHE A 41 -4.65 21.34 -8.23
N LEU A 42 -4.70 22.24 -7.25
CA LEU A 42 -3.54 22.93 -6.72
C LEU A 42 -3.16 22.41 -5.34
N LEU A 43 -1.95 21.87 -5.20
CA LEU A 43 -1.44 21.31 -3.94
C LEU A 43 -0.71 22.31 -3.05
N ASP A 44 0.10 23.18 -3.65
CA ASP A 44 0.89 24.14 -2.90
C ASP A 44 0.99 25.49 -3.62
N THR A 45 1.48 26.49 -2.88
CA THR A 45 1.65 27.86 -3.35
C THR A 45 2.84 28.03 -4.30
N ARG A 46 3.74 27.03 -4.39
CA ARG A 46 4.92 27.10 -5.26
C ARG A 46 4.53 26.89 -6.73
N SER A 47 3.40 26.23 -6.96
CA SER A 47 2.81 26.05 -8.28
C SER A 47 2.00 27.26 -8.79
N TYR A 48 2.01 28.42 -8.10
CA TYR A 48 1.27 29.60 -8.57
C TYR A 48 1.78 30.14 -9.92
N GLU A 49 3.06 30.01 -10.23
CA GLU A 49 3.59 30.40 -11.53
C GLU A 49 2.98 29.56 -12.67
N GLU A 50 2.69 28.30 -12.40
CA GLU A 50 2.09 27.36 -13.35
C GLU A 50 0.58 27.61 -13.56
N LEU A 51 -0.10 28.34 -12.66
CA LEU A 51 -1.52 28.70 -12.85
C LEU A 51 -1.73 29.60 -14.07
N SER A 52 -0.75 30.45 -14.38
CA SER A 52 -0.86 31.42 -15.46
C SER A 52 -0.88 30.76 -16.85
N SER A 53 -0.27 29.58 -16.99
CA SER A 53 -0.20 28.81 -18.24
C SER A 53 -1.18 27.63 -18.29
N CYS A 54 -1.95 27.41 -17.22
CA CYS A 54 -2.89 26.30 -17.13
C CYS A 54 -4.08 26.52 -18.06
N GLN A 55 -4.40 25.50 -18.87
CA GLN A 55 -5.55 25.52 -19.81
C GLN A 55 -6.73 24.67 -19.32
N ALA A 56 -6.73 24.25 -18.05
CA ALA A 56 -7.83 23.50 -17.45
C ALA A 56 -9.14 24.28 -17.51
N SER A 57 -10.25 23.59 -17.71
CA SER A 57 -11.58 24.19 -17.64
C SER A 57 -12.01 24.52 -16.20
N ALA A 58 -11.52 23.77 -15.22
CA ALA A 58 -11.73 24.06 -13.81
C ALA A 58 -10.54 23.64 -12.94
N ILE A 59 -10.43 24.23 -11.75
CA ILE A 59 -9.39 23.89 -10.78
C ILE A 59 -9.96 23.66 -9.38
N VAL A 60 -9.46 22.65 -8.68
CA VAL A 60 -9.71 22.44 -7.25
C VAL A 60 -8.63 23.14 -6.45
N LEU A 61 -9.02 24.02 -5.53
CA LEU A 61 -8.08 24.80 -4.73
C LEU A 61 -8.63 25.18 -3.35
N THR A 62 -7.78 25.75 -2.50
CA THR A 62 -8.18 26.33 -1.21
C THR A 62 -8.70 27.75 -1.38
N SER A 63 -9.50 28.23 -0.43
CA SER A 63 -10.02 29.60 -0.44
C SER A 63 -8.91 30.67 -0.52
N SER A 64 -7.76 30.41 0.10
CA SER A 64 -6.57 31.29 0.04
C SER A 64 -5.97 31.42 -1.36
N SER A 65 -6.15 30.40 -2.21
CA SER A 65 -5.60 30.34 -3.56
C SER A 65 -6.53 30.90 -4.62
N LEU A 66 -7.82 31.09 -4.29
CA LEU A 66 -8.85 31.58 -5.21
C LEU A 66 -8.49 32.93 -5.88
N PRO A 67 -7.90 33.93 -5.17
CA PRO A 67 -7.57 35.22 -5.80
C PRO A 67 -6.52 35.14 -6.92
N PHE A 68 -5.75 34.04 -6.97
CA PHE A 68 -4.64 33.87 -7.91
C PHE A 68 -5.04 33.16 -9.20
N PHE A 69 -6.29 32.68 -9.31
CA PHE A 69 -6.79 31.98 -10.50
C PHE A 69 -7.95 32.73 -11.13
N LYS A 70 -7.88 32.91 -12.46
CA LYS A 70 -8.93 33.55 -13.26
C LYS A 70 -9.65 32.46 -14.07
N GLY A 71 -10.67 31.85 -13.49
CA GLY A 71 -11.44 30.79 -14.13
C GLY A 71 -12.42 30.12 -13.16
N ALA A 72 -13.04 29.02 -13.59
CA ALA A 72 -13.93 28.25 -12.73
C ALA A 72 -13.13 27.45 -11.69
N ALA A 73 -13.57 27.47 -10.43
CA ALA A 73 -12.88 26.84 -9.32
C ALA A 73 -13.83 26.10 -8.38
N LEU A 74 -13.37 24.98 -7.85
CA LEU A 74 -13.98 24.26 -6.73
C LEU A 74 -13.16 24.51 -5.48
N VAL A 75 -13.72 25.28 -4.56
CA VAL A 75 -13.06 25.66 -3.31
C VAL A 75 -13.33 24.62 -2.22
N VAL A 76 -12.25 24.06 -1.67
CA VAL A 76 -12.27 22.98 -0.67
C VAL A 76 -11.21 23.17 0.41
N LYS A 77 -11.34 22.43 1.52
CA LYS A 77 -10.33 22.41 2.59
C LYS A 77 -9.10 21.57 2.24
N ASN A 78 -9.29 20.47 1.51
CA ASN A 78 -8.23 19.55 1.14
C ASN A 78 -8.31 19.23 -0.36
N PRO A 79 -7.55 19.96 -1.21
CA PRO A 79 -7.54 19.74 -2.65
C PRO A 79 -7.12 18.32 -3.05
N TYR A 80 -6.15 17.71 -2.36
CA TYR A 80 -5.66 16.37 -2.69
C TYR A 80 -6.70 15.28 -2.43
N LEU A 81 -7.39 15.35 -1.29
CA LEU A 81 -8.51 14.45 -0.99
C LEU A 81 -9.64 14.60 -2.01
N THR A 82 -9.93 15.84 -2.41
CA THR A 82 -10.97 16.14 -3.40
C THR A 82 -10.59 15.60 -4.78
N TYR A 83 -9.32 15.75 -5.17
CA TYR A 83 -8.77 15.10 -6.36
C TYR A 83 -8.97 13.59 -6.33
N ALA A 84 -8.66 12.91 -5.21
CA ALA A 84 -8.85 11.47 -5.09
C ALA A 84 -10.32 11.06 -5.33
N ARG A 85 -11.29 11.85 -4.84
CA ARG A 85 -12.72 11.61 -5.07
C ARG A 85 -13.14 11.87 -6.52
N ILE A 86 -12.62 12.93 -7.15
CA ILE A 86 -12.85 13.21 -8.58
C ILE A 86 -12.30 12.06 -9.43
N ALA A 87 -11.10 11.58 -9.11
CA ALA A 87 -10.47 10.45 -9.79
C ALA A 87 -11.34 9.18 -9.71
N GLN A 88 -12.01 8.94 -8.59
CA GLN A 88 -12.95 7.82 -8.43
C GLN A 88 -14.24 8.02 -9.26
N LEU A 89 -14.81 9.23 -9.28
CA LEU A 89 -16.03 9.53 -10.04
C LEU A 89 -15.83 9.44 -11.55
N MET A 90 -14.62 9.77 -12.01
CA MET A 90 -14.24 9.76 -13.42
C MET A 90 -13.33 8.57 -13.76
N ASP A 91 -13.31 7.53 -12.93
CA ASP A 91 -12.43 6.39 -13.14
C ASP A 91 -12.76 5.70 -14.47
N THR A 92 -11.75 5.61 -15.34
CA THR A 92 -11.83 4.94 -16.65
C THR A 92 -11.13 3.59 -16.61
N THR A 93 -10.62 3.19 -15.45
CA THR A 93 -9.96 1.90 -15.25
C THR A 93 -10.93 0.78 -15.63
N PRO A 94 -10.54 -0.11 -16.56
CA PRO A 94 -11.38 -1.25 -16.89
C PRO A 94 -11.49 -2.19 -15.70
N LYS A 95 -12.60 -2.93 -15.62
CA LYS A 95 -12.72 -4.01 -14.63
C LYS A 95 -11.81 -5.18 -14.99
N PRO A 96 -11.31 -5.96 -14.01
CA PRO A 96 -10.50 -7.15 -14.30
C PRO A 96 -11.24 -8.22 -15.13
N ALA A 97 -12.56 -8.28 -14.99
CA ALA A 97 -13.47 -9.12 -15.77
C ALA A 97 -14.90 -8.56 -15.72
N GLU A 98 -15.75 -8.94 -16.67
CA GLU A 98 -17.18 -8.52 -16.71
C GLU A 98 -18.16 -9.70 -16.62
N ASN A 99 -17.75 -10.89 -17.04
CA ASN A 99 -18.54 -12.12 -17.05
C ASN A 99 -17.67 -13.31 -16.63
N ILE A 100 -18.17 -14.54 -16.78
CA ILE A 100 -17.33 -15.74 -16.75
C ILE A 100 -16.64 -15.88 -18.10
N GLY A 101 -15.32 -15.74 -18.12
CA GLY A 101 -14.46 -15.74 -19.29
C GLY A 101 -14.21 -17.15 -19.83
N LEU A 102 -13.78 -17.21 -21.09
CA LEU A 102 -13.47 -18.46 -21.77
C LEU A 102 -12.34 -19.22 -21.05
N GLY A 103 -12.51 -20.53 -20.89
CA GLY A 103 -11.51 -21.39 -20.27
C GLY A 103 -11.40 -21.27 -18.76
N ALA A 104 -12.23 -20.45 -18.10
CA ALA A 104 -12.32 -20.45 -16.65
C ALA A 104 -12.82 -21.81 -16.13
N PHE A 105 -12.09 -22.40 -15.18
CA PHE A 105 -12.50 -23.60 -14.48
C PHE A 105 -13.10 -23.22 -13.14
N ILE A 106 -14.32 -23.69 -12.88
CA ILE A 106 -15.02 -23.46 -11.61
C ILE A 106 -15.46 -24.81 -11.07
N SER A 107 -15.00 -25.17 -9.88
CA SER A 107 -15.43 -26.41 -9.22
C SER A 107 -16.95 -26.41 -9.01
N PRO A 108 -17.65 -27.55 -9.23
CA PRO A 108 -19.09 -27.67 -8.95
C PRO A 108 -19.49 -27.40 -7.50
N SER A 109 -18.53 -27.47 -6.57
CA SER A 109 -18.75 -27.19 -5.15
C SER A 109 -18.48 -25.72 -4.77
N ALA A 110 -18.02 -24.90 -5.71
CA ALA A 110 -17.84 -23.48 -5.46
C ALA A 110 -19.20 -22.77 -5.40
N THR A 111 -19.33 -21.81 -4.49
CA THR A 111 -20.54 -20.99 -4.34
C THR A 111 -20.25 -19.59 -4.85
N LEU A 112 -21.06 -19.11 -5.78
CA LEU A 112 -20.95 -17.79 -6.38
C LEU A 112 -22.15 -16.93 -5.99
N GLY A 113 -21.89 -15.71 -5.53
CA GLY A 113 -22.89 -14.68 -5.30
C GLY A 113 -23.41 -14.07 -6.61
N LYS A 114 -24.11 -12.95 -6.48
CA LYS A 114 -24.68 -12.20 -7.61
C LYS A 114 -23.61 -11.36 -8.28
N ARG A 115 -23.69 -11.23 -9.61
CA ARG A 115 -22.81 -10.35 -10.42
C ARG A 115 -21.31 -10.63 -10.23
N VAL A 116 -20.97 -11.87 -9.89
CA VAL A 116 -19.57 -12.33 -9.87
C VAL A 116 -19.05 -12.41 -11.30
N ALA A 117 -17.86 -11.88 -11.54
CA ALA A 117 -17.15 -11.98 -12.81
C ALA A 117 -15.81 -12.71 -12.62
N ILE A 118 -15.48 -13.61 -13.55
CA ILE A 118 -14.32 -14.49 -13.47
C ILE A 118 -13.62 -14.46 -14.82
N GLY A 119 -12.40 -13.94 -14.89
CA GLY A 119 -11.65 -13.77 -16.12
C GLY A 119 -11.22 -15.09 -16.76
N SER A 120 -10.82 -15.02 -18.03
CA SER A 120 -10.40 -16.18 -18.82
C SER A 120 -9.27 -16.96 -18.14
N ASN A 121 -9.35 -18.30 -18.23
CA ASN A 121 -8.37 -19.23 -17.65
C ASN A 121 -8.15 -19.12 -16.13
N ALA A 122 -9.03 -18.43 -15.40
CA ALA A 122 -8.99 -18.47 -13.94
C ALA A 122 -9.44 -19.84 -13.42
N VAL A 123 -8.91 -20.26 -12.27
CA VAL A 123 -9.21 -21.55 -11.64
C VAL A 123 -9.78 -21.31 -10.25
N ILE A 124 -11.04 -21.70 -10.05
CA ILE A 124 -11.76 -21.64 -8.78
C ILE A 124 -11.93 -23.05 -8.23
N ASP A 125 -11.20 -23.37 -7.16
CA ASP A 125 -11.14 -24.74 -6.61
C ASP A 125 -12.36 -25.05 -5.70
N SER A 126 -12.40 -26.27 -5.18
CA SER A 126 -13.52 -26.83 -4.41
C SER A 126 -13.79 -26.08 -3.11
N GLY A 127 -15.07 -25.87 -2.80
CA GLY A 127 -15.53 -25.22 -1.57
C GLY A 127 -15.24 -23.72 -1.50
N VAL A 128 -14.74 -23.09 -2.58
CA VAL A 128 -14.56 -21.65 -2.63
C VAL A 128 -15.89 -20.93 -2.55
N ILE A 129 -15.93 -19.80 -1.84
CA ILE A 129 -17.08 -18.92 -1.75
C ILE A 129 -16.69 -17.53 -2.24
N LEU A 130 -17.33 -17.08 -3.32
CA LEU A 130 -17.21 -15.72 -3.82
C LEU A 130 -18.54 -15.00 -3.56
N ASP A 131 -18.53 -13.96 -2.75
CA ASP A 131 -19.71 -13.15 -2.45
C ASP A 131 -20.15 -12.26 -3.63
N ASP A 132 -21.24 -11.52 -3.47
CA ASP A 132 -21.78 -10.59 -4.48
C ASP A 132 -20.73 -9.59 -4.99
N ASP A 133 -20.74 -9.30 -6.29
CA ASP A 133 -19.87 -8.31 -6.94
C ASP A 133 -18.36 -8.60 -6.88
N VAL A 134 -17.94 -9.82 -6.51
CA VAL A 134 -16.53 -10.23 -6.59
C VAL A 134 -16.08 -10.32 -8.05
N ILE A 135 -14.89 -9.78 -8.34
CA ILE A 135 -14.27 -9.86 -9.66
C ILE A 135 -12.92 -10.57 -9.55
N ILE A 136 -12.77 -11.69 -10.24
CA ILE A 136 -11.52 -12.44 -10.34
C ILE A 136 -10.94 -12.20 -11.74
N GLY A 137 -9.72 -11.66 -11.83
CA GLY A 137 -9.04 -11.40 -13.09
C GLY A 137 -8.60 -12.67 -13.84
N PRO A 138 -8.17 -12.55 -15.10
CA PRO A 138 -7.74 -13.69 -15.90
C PRO A 138 -6.50 -14.36 -15.32
N GLY A 139 -6.41 -15.69 -15.46
CA GLY A 139 -5.27 -16.49 -14.99
C GLY A 139 -5.10 -16.58 -13.47
N CYS A 140 -6.05 -16.08 -12.68
CA CYS A 140 -5.99 -16.23 -11.22
C CYS A 140 -6.19 -17.68 -10.79
N PHE A 141 -5.60 -18.04 -9.65
CA PHE A 141 -5.87 -19.29 -8.95
C PHE A 141 -6.44 -19.01 -7.56
N ILE A 142 -7.61 -19.59 -7.26
CA ILE A 142 -8.27 -19.49 -5.95
C ILE A 142 -8.39 -20.89 -5.34
N GLY A 143 -7.59 -21.16 -4.31
CA GLY A 143 -7.45 -22.46 -3.68
C GLY A 143 -8.65 -22.87 -2.80
N LYS A 144 -8.69 -24.15 -2.45
CA LYS A 144 -9.81 -24.80 -1.75
C LYS A 144 -10.29 -24.05 -0.52
N ASN A 145 -11.62 -24.01 -0.32
CA ASN A 145 -12.28 -23.44 0.86
C ASN A 145 -11.95 -21.96 1.16
N THR A 146 -11.39 -21.24 0.20
CA THR A 146 -11.13 -19.80 0.31
C THR A 146 -12.43 -19.01 0.19
N LYS A 147 -12.55 -17.94 0.97
CA LYS A 147 -13.72 -17.04 0.95
C LYS A 147 -13.30 -15.62 0.60
N ILE A 148 -14.00 -15.03 -0.35
CA ILE A 148 -13.74 -13.66 -0.83
C ILE A 148 -15.02 -12.84 -0.69
N GLY A 149 -14.94 -11.78 0.10
CA GLY A 149 -16.06 -10.91 0.45
C GLY A 149 -16.50 -9.99 -0.68
N SER A 150 -17.73 -9.48 -0.56
CA SER A 150 -18.41 -8.71 -1.60
C SER A 150 -17.62 -7.49 -2.10
N GLY A 151 -17.68 -7.25 -3.41
CA GLY A 151 -17.03 -6.10 -4.07
C GLY A 151 -15.51 -6.19 -4.18
N THR A 152 -14.89 -7.27 -3.69
CA THR A 152 -13.44 -7.48 -3.78
C THR A 152 -13.01 -7.84 -5.21
N GLN A 153 -11.89 -7.25 -5.63
CA GLN A 153 -11.36 -7.40 -6.98
C GLN A 153 -9.91 -7.91 -6.94
N LEU A 154 -9.65 -8.97 -7.70
CA LEU A 154 -8.32 -9.49 -7.95
C LEU A 154 -7.96 -9.20 -9.40
N TRP A 155 -6.82 -8.56 -9.64
CA TRP A 155 -6.25 -8.38 -10.96
C TRP A 155 -5.65 -9.69 -11.49
N ALA A 156 -5.14 -9.67 -12.73
CA ALA A 156 -4.69 -10.86 -13.42
C ALA A 156 -3.58 -11.63 -12.65
N ASN A 157 -3.58 -12.95 -12.79
CA ASN A 157 -2.51 -13.83 -12.28
C ASN A 157 -2.26 -13.75 -10.77
N VAL A 158 -3.27 -13.39 -9.97
CA VAL A 158 -3.18 -13.50 -8.50
C VAL A 158 -3.32 -14.97 -8.08
N SER A 159 -2.47 -15.42 -7.16
CA SER A 159 -2.53 -16.76 -6.59
C SER A 159 -2.93 -16.71 -5.13
N VAL A 160 -4.12 -17.23 -4.81
CA VAL A 160 -4.63 -17.37 -3.45
C VAL A 160 -4.64 -18.85 -3.10
N TYR A 161 -3.93 -19.22 -2.03
CA TYR A 161 -3.86 -20.59 -1.54
C TYR A 161 -5.19 -21.02 -0.89
N HIS A 162 -5.19 -22.17 -0.23
CA HIS A 162 -6.36 -22.77 0.40
C HIS A 162 -6.63 -22.21 1.81
N ASN A 163 -7.90 -22.23 2.21
CA ASN A 163 -8.42 -21.76 3.49
C ASN A 163 -8.13 -20.27 3.79
N ILE A 164 -8.09 -19.42 2.76
CA ILE A 164 -7.83 -17.99 2.92
C ILE A 164 -9.15 -17.22 3.07
N PHE A 165 -9.14 -16.16 3.87
CA PHE A 165 -10.30 -15.28 4.04
C PHE A 165 -9.90 -13.86 3.62
N ILE A 166 -10.65 -13.30 2.68
CA ILE A 166 -10.49 -11.91 2.20
C ILE A 166 -11.82 -11.19 2.42
N GLY A 167 -11.78 -10.03 3.07
CA GLY A 167 -12.94 -9.20 3.35
C GLY A 167 -13.54 -8.55 2.10
N LYS A 168 -14.31 -7.49 2.34
CA LYS A 168 -15.08 -6.77 1.33
C LYS A 168 -14.32 -5.58 0.75
N ASN A 169 -14.60 -5.27 -0.52
CA ASN A 169 -14.03 -4.12 -1.23
C ASN A 169 -12.49 -4.07 -1.18
N CYS A 170 -11.83 -5.22 -1.22
CA CYS A 170 -10.38 -5.31 -1.30
C CYS A 170 -9.92 -5.24 -2.76
N ILE A 171 -8.69 -4.80 -2.98
CA ILE A 171 -8.04 -4.78 -4.31
C ILE A 171 -6.70 -5.49 -4.19
N ILE A 172 -6.49 -6.51 -5.02
CA ILE A 172 -5.21 -7.24 -5.07
C ILE A 172 -4.65 -7.19 -6.49
N GLN A 173 -3.46 -6.61 -6.61
CA GLN A 173 -2.77 -6.39 -7.88
C GLN A 173 -2.05 -7.64 -8.38
N SER A 174 -1.74 -7.64 -9.67
CA SER A 174 -1.27 -8.81 -10.41
C SER A 174 -0.03 -9.48 -9.81
N ASN A 175 0.05 -10.80 -10.00
CA ASN A 175 1.17 -11.66 -9.57
C ASN A 175 1.43 -11.69 -8.06
N SER A 176 0.49 -11.22 -7.23
CA SER A 176 0.57 -11.36 -5.78
C SER A 176 0.24 -12.78 -5.34
N VAL A 177 0.88 -13.23 -4.27
CA VAL A 177 0.70 -14.58 -3.71
C VAL A 177 0.26 -14.49 -2.26
N ILE A 178 -0.90 -15.07 -1.97
CA ILE A 178 -1.52 -15.03 -0.64
C ILE A 178 -1.67 -16.46 -0.11
N GLY A 179 -1.05 -16.73 1.04
CA GLY A 179 -1.17 -17.99 1.78
C GLY A 179 -0.14 -19.06 1.42
N SER A 180 1.00 -18.69 0.84
CA SER A 180 2.18 -19.57 0.71
C SER A 180 2.66 -20.08 2.07
N ASP A 181 3.39 -21.20 2.07
CA ASP A 181 4.06 -21.68 3.28
C ASP A 181 5.15 -20.70 3.71
N GLY A 182 5.12 -20.29 4.98
CA GLY A 182 6.22 -19.56 5.60
C GLY A 182 7.47 -20.42 5.81
N PHE A 183 8.53 -19.77 6.28
CA PHE A 183 9.86 -20.36 6.51
C PHE A 183 9.94 -21.22 7.79
N GLY A 184 9.11 -22.26 7.88
CA GLY A 184 9.06 -23.18 9.01
C GLY A 184 9.90 -24.45 8.80
N TYR A 185 11.07 -24.51 9.43
CA TYR A 185 11.96 -25.67 9.40
C TYR A 185 12.58 -25.95 10.78
N ALA A 186 12.65 -27.22 11.17
CA ALA A 186 13.47 -27.68 12.29
C ALA A 186 14.84 -28.17 11.76
N ASN A 187 15.91 -28.03 12.55
CA ASN A 187 17.22 -28.57 12.19
C ASN A 187 17.42 -29.94 12.84
N ASP A 188 17.69 -30.96 12.01
CA ASP A 188 18.14 -32.27 12.44
C ASP A 188 19.55 -32.52 11.89
N CYS A 189 20.57 -32.29 12.72
CA CYS A 189 21.98 -32.52 12.40
C CYS A 189 22.44 -31.88 11.09
N GLY A 190 22.00 -30.64 10.80
CA GLY A 190 22.35 -29.91 9.57
C GLY A 190 21.32 -30.06 8.44
N ASN A 191 20.36 -30.99 8.55
CA ASN A 191 19.26 -31.13 7.60
C ASN A 191 18.04 -30.32 8.05
N TRP A 192 17.45 -29.56 7.13
CA TRP A 192 16.24 -28.78 7.39
C TRP A 192 14.99 -29.63 7.14
N ILE A 193 14.25 -29.94 8.22
CA ILE A 193 13.02 -30.72 8.16
C ILE A 193 11.83 -29.77 8.09
N LYS A 194 11.06 -29.86 7.00
CA LYS A 194 9.90 -28.98 6.74
C LYS A 194 8.84 -29.15 7.84
N ILE A 195 8.39 -28.03 8.40
CA ILE A 195 7.25 -27.96 9.29
C ILE A 195 6.03 -27.54 8.45
N PRO A 196 5.00 -28.38 8.31
CA PRO A 196 3.75 -27.99 7.64
C PRO A 196 3.15 -26.73 8.25
N GLN A 197 2.73 -25.78 7.41
CA GLN A 197 2.12 -24.52 7.83
C GLN A 197 0.60 -24.67 7.75
N LEU A 198 -0.05 -24.87 8.90
CA LEU A 198 -1.45 -25.27 9.00
C LEU A 198 -2.41 -24.11 9.27
N GLY A 199 -1.88 -22.98 9.77
CA GLY A 199 -2.63 -21.73 9.94
C GLY A 199 -3.03 -21.11 8.61
N ARG A 200 -3.67 -19.94 8.61
CA ARG A 200 -4.21 -19.33 7.37
C ARG A 200 -3.76 -17.88 7.21
N VAL A 201 -4.38 -17.18 6.26
CA VAL A 201 -4.32 -15.71 6.15
C VAL A 201 -5.75 -15.16 6.27
N ILE A 202 -5.93 -14.16 7.13
CA ILE A 202 -7.17 -13.41 7.29
C ILE A 202 -6.90 -11.96 6.88
N ILE A 203 -7.55 -11.51 5.82
CA ILE A 203 -7.51 -10.13 5.31
C ILE A 203 -8.85 -9.47 5.60
N GLY A 204 -8.82 -8.31 6.26
CA GLY A 204 -10.00 -7.49 6.57
C GLY A 204 -10.63 -6.83 5.32
N ASP A 205 -11.50 -5.86 5.57
CA ASP A 205 -12.18 -5.08 4.54
C ASP A 205 -11.33 -3.89 4.05
N ARG A 206 -11.54 -3.47 2.79
CA ARG A 206 -10.91 -2.30 2.17
C ARG A 206 -9.38 -2.36 2.17
N VAL A 207 -8.83 -3.56 2.06
CA VAL A 207 -7.39 -3.78 2.00
C VAL A 207 -6.94 -3.68 0.55
N GLU A 208 -5.86 -2.94 0.30
CA GLU A 208 -5.19 -2.90 -1.01
C GLU A 208 -3.82 -3.57 -0.93
N ILE A 209 -3.54 -4.47 -1.87
CA ILE A 209 -2.28 -5.21 -1.96
C ILE A 209 -1.68 -5.01 -3.35
N GLY A 210 -0.49 -4.43 -3.40
CA GLY A 210 0.30 -4.15 -4.59
C GLY A 210 0.87 -5.40 -5.25
N SER A 211 1.37 -5.23 -6.47
CA SER A 211 1.82 -6.29 -7.36
C SER A 211 3.04 -7.03 -6.81
N CYS A 212 3.10 -8.33 -7.09
CA CYS A 212 4.19 -9.21 -6.66
C CYS A 212 4.46 -9.20 -5.13
N THR A 213 3.45 -8.86 -4.32
CA THR A 213 3.54 -8.97 -2.87
C THR A 213 3.23 -10.39 -2.42
N THR A 214 3.97 -10.87 -1.41
CA THR A 214 3.83 -12.20 -0.83
C THR A 214 3.37 -12.10 0.61
N ILE A 215 2.31 -12.85 0.95
CA ILE A 215 1.78 -12.94 2.32
C ILE A 215 1.70 -14.41 2.71
N ASP A 216 2.58 -14.85 3.59
CA ASP A 216 2.62 -16.24 4.04
C ASP A 216 1.47 -16.55 5.00
N ARG A 217 0.96 -17.79 4.93
CA ARG A 217 0.05 -18.33 5.94
C ARG A 217 0.78 -18.50 7.27
N GLY A 218 0.04 -18.42 8.36
CA GLY A 218 0.64 -18.69 9.67
C GLY A 218 0.93 -20.17 9.90
N ALA A 219 1.81 -20.46 10.87
CA ALA A 219 2.23 -21.84 11.15
C ALA A 219 1.11 -22.69 11.76
N LEU A 220 0.43 -22.16 12.78
CA LEU A 220 -0.73 -22.78 13.44
C LEU A 220 -1.88 -21.78 13.52
N ASP A 221 -1.59 -20.60 14.09
CA ASP A 221 -2.46 -19.44 14.04
C ASP A 221 -2.38 -18.75 12.68
N ASP A 222 -3.21 -17.73 12.48
CA ASP A 222 -3.32 -17.03 11.21
C ASP A 222 -2.39 -15.80 11.11
N THR A 223 -1.88 -15.52 9.91
CA THR A 223 -1.40 -14.18 9.52
C THR A 223 -2.61 -13.26 9.35
N ARG A 224 -2.55 -12.02 9.86
CA ARG A 224 -3.72 -11.12 9.94
C ARG A 224 -3.43 -9.73 9.40
N ILE A 225 -4.26 -9.29 8.47
CA ILE A 225 -4.20 -7.95 7.88
C ILE A 225 -5.49 -7.21 8.26
N GLY A 226 -5.35 -6.12 9.02
CA GLY A 226 -6.47 -5.30 9.49
C GLY A 226 -7.20 -4.55 8.38
N ASN A 227 -8.34 -3.98 8.73
CA ASN A 227 -9.16 -3.22 7.78
C ASN A 227 -8.43 -1.96 7.29
N GLY A 228 -8.63 -1.59 6.02
CA GLY A 228 -8.08 -0.35 5.45
C GLY A 228 -6.55 -0.34 5.32
N VAL A 229 -5.88 -1.48 5.50
CA VAL A 229 -4.43 -1.59 5.30
C VAL A 229 -4.11 -1.47 3.82
N ILE A 230 -3.05 -0.71 3.50
CA ILE A 230 -2.52 -0.60 2.14
C ILE A 230 -1.08 -1.11 2.12
N ILE A 231 -0.81 -2.07 1.26
CA ILE A 231 0.50 -2.70 1.09
C ILE A 231 0.91 -2.49 -0.36
N ASP A 232 2.05 -1.83 -0.58
CA ASP A 232 2.57 -1.54 -1.91
C ASP A 232 3.26 -2.79 -2.52
N ASN A 233 3.83 -2.62 -3.71
CA ASN A 233 4.45 -3.67 -4.50
C ASN A 233 5.64 -4.34 -3.80
N GLN A 234 5.86 -5.62 -4.13
CA GLN A 234 7.05 -6.38 -3.76
C GLN A 234 7.32 -6.43 -2.24
N CYS A 235 6.27 -6.36 -1.42
CA CYS A 235 6.41 -6.57 0.01
C CYS A 235 6.46 -8.07 0.34
N HIS A 236 7.16 -8.41 1.42
CA HIS A 236 7.16 -9.75 1.99
C HIS A 236 6.61 -9.70 3.42
N ILE A 237 5.48 -10.37 3.63
CA ILE A 237 4.82 -10.51 4.93
C ILE A 237 4.91 -11.97 5.34
N ALA A 238 5.83 -12.28 6.26
CA ALA A 238 6.05 -13.64 6.73
C ALA A 238 4.89 -14.20 7.58
N HIS A 239 5.01 -15.47 7.94
CA HIS A 239 4.02 -16.20 8.74
C HIS A 239 3.73 -15.52 10.10
N ASN A 240 2.46 -15.56 10.52
CA ASN A 240 1.96 -15.04 11.80
C ASN A 240 2.14 -13.53 12.01
N VAL A 241 2.46 -12.77 10.95
CA VAL A 241 2.48 -11.31 11.05
C VAL A 241 1.06 -10.78 11.27
N ILE A 242 0.94 -9.78 12.13
CA ILE A 242 -0.31 -9.07 12.43
C ILE A 242 -0.11 -7.59 12.10
N ILE A 243 -0.98 -7.03 11.26
CA ILE A 243 -0.93 -5.62 10.85
C ILE A 243 -2.25 -4.95 11.25
N GLY A 244 -2.16 -3.92 12.10
CA GLY A 244 -3.30 -3.15 12.58
C GLY A 244 -3.95 -2.29 11.50
N GLU A 245 -5.16 -1.81 11.80
CA GLU A 245 -6.00 -1.10 10.83
C GLU A 245 -5.38 0.20 10.32
N ASN A 246 -5.68 0.53 9.06
CA ASN A 246 -5.24 1.77 8.38
C ASN A 246 -3.72 2.00 8.39
N THR A 247 -2.93 0.93 8.54
CA THR A 247 -1.47 0.99 8.41
C THR A 247 -1.08 0.94 6.93
N ALA A 248 -0.14 1.81 6.54
CA ALA A 248 0.39 1.89 5.18
C ALA A 248 1.82 1.33 5.10
N ILE A 249 2.07 0.49 4.12
CA ILE A 249 3.36 -0.20 3.91
C ILE A 249 3.83 0.07 2.49
N ALA A 250 4.92 0.81 2.34
CA ALA A 250 5.48 1.17 1.04
C ALA A 250 6.32 0.03 0.43
N GLY A 251 6.69 0.17 -0.84
CA GLY A 251 7.23 -0.92 -1.64
C GLY A 251 8.53 -1.53 -1.12
N GLY A 252 8.70 -2.84 -1.34
CA GLY A 252 9.91 -3.58 -0.99
C GLY A 252 10.14 -3.79 0.51
N VAL A 253 9.13 -3.58 1.36
CA VAL A 253 9.24 -3.81 2.80
C VAL A 253 9.27 -5.31 3.10
N ILE A 254 10.18 -5.70 4.00
CA ILE A 254 10.37 -7.09 4.43
C ILE A 254 10.05 -7.21 5.92
N MET A 255 9.05 -8.04 6.24
CA MET A 255 8.60 -8.32 7.60
C MET A 255 8.85 -9.79 7.95
N ALA A 256 9.66 -10.03 8.98
CA ALA A 256 9.91 -11.38 9.48
C ALA A 256 8.77 -11.89 10.39
N GLY A 257 8.73 -13.21 10.61
CA GLY A 257 7.60 -13.91 11.21
C GLY A 257 7.23 -13.44 12.63
N SER A 258 5.96 -13.55 12.97
CA SER A 258 5.40 -13.16 14.28
C SER A 258 5.62 -11.70 14.68
N LEU A 259 5.81 -10.80 13.71
CA LEU A 259 5.79 -9.35 13.94
C LEU A 259 4.34 -8.88 14.19
N THR A 260 4.16 -7.97 15.15
CA THR A 260 2.89 -7.24 15.32
C THR A 260 3.10 -5.75 15.08
N ILE A 261 2.36 -5.17 14.14
CA ILE A 261 2.32 -3.73 13.89
C ILE A 261 0.96 -3.20 14.32
N GLY A 262 0.95 -2.11 15.08
CA GLY A 262 -0.24 -1.40 15.51
C GLY A 262 -1.01 -0.72 14.37
N CYS A 263 -1.99 0.10 14.76
CA CYS A 263 -2.87 0.81 13.85
C CYS A 263 -2.26 2.14 13.39
N SER A 264 -2.65 2.59 12.18
CA SER A 264 -2.27 3.88 11.61
C SER A 264 -0.74 4.12 11.57
N CYS A 265 0.03 3.06 11.33
CA CYS A 265 1.46 3.16 11.13
C CYS A 265 1.79 3.47 9.66
N MET A 266 2.98 4.02 9.41
CA MET A 266 3.51 4.23 8.06
C MET A 266 4.91 3.65 7.96
N ILE A 267 5.06 2.60 7.17
CA ILE A 267 6.33 1.90 6.99
C ILE A 267 6.93 2.30 5.64
N GLY A 268 8.02 3.07 5.69
CA GLY A 268 8.72 3.57 4.52
C GLY A 268 9.35 2.45 3.69
N GLY A 269 9.49 2.70 2.40
CA GLY A 269 9.92 1.70 1.42
C GLY A 269 11.28 1.09 1.74
N ALA A 270 11.46 -0.17 1.33
CA ALA A 270 12.66 -0.96 1.57
C ALA A 270 13.08 -1.10 3.05
N SER A 271 12.16 -0.90 4.00
CA SER A 271 12.42 -1.18 5.41
C SER A 271 12.47 -2.68 5.68
N VAL A 272 13.33 -3.08 6.61
CA VAL A 272 13.48 -4.47 7.06
C VAL A 272 13.17 -4.55 8.54
N ILE A 273 12.19 -5.39 8.90
CA ILE A 273 11.65 -5.48 10.26
C ILE A 273 11.87 -6.90 10.80
N LYS A 274 12.56 -6.98 11.94
CA LYS A 274 12.79 -8.24 12.67
C LYS A 274 11.46 -8.85 13.13
N GLY A 275 11.41 -10.18 13.19
CA GLY A 275 10.27 -10.94 13.72
C GLY A 275 10.20 -10.93 15.25
N HIS A 276 9.09 -11.44 15.80
CA HIS A 276 8.85 -11.56 17.24
C HIS A 276 9.01 -10.24 18.04
N ILE A 277 8.65 -9.12 17.43
CA ILE A 277 8.60 -7.81 18.10
C ILE A 277 7.24 -7.17 17.87
N THR A 278 6.97 -6.15 18.67
CA THR A 278 5.76 -5.32 18.54
C THR A 278 6.15 -3.88 18.23
N ILE A 279 5.44 -3.27 17.30
CA ILE A 279 5.46 -1.85 16.97
C ILE A 279 4.10 -1.27 17.38
N CYS A 280 4.09 -0.30 18.29
CA CYS A 280 2.85 0.33 18.73
C CYS A 280 2.19 1.17 17.64
N ASP A 281 0.98 1.67 17.91
CA ASP A 281 0.21 2.50 17.00
C ASP A 281 0.94 3.82 16.64
N GLN A 282 0.56 4.39 15.49
CA GLN A 282 1.00 5.72 15.03
C GLN A 282 2.53 5.87 14.95
N VAL A 283 3.21 4.82 14.53
CA VAL A 283 4.65 4.81 14.26
C VAL A 283 4.92 5.07 12.78
N ILE A 284 5.87 5.95 12.52
CA ILE A 284 6.39 6.23 11.18
C ILE A 284 7.83 5.72 11.12
N ILE A 285 8.11 4.83 10.17
CA ILE A 285 9.46 4.35 9.88
C ILE A 285 9.86 4.95 8.55
N THR A 286 10.94 5.73 8.51
CA THR A 286 11.41 6.33 7.26
C THR A 286 11.97 5.26 6.31
N GLY A 287 12.14 5.60 5.03
CA GLY A 287 12.68 4.67 4.03
C GLY A 287 13.99 4.02 4.46
N MET A 288 14.16 2.75 4.08
CA MET A 288 15.29 1.88 4.46
C MET A 288 15.49 1.76 5.98
N GLY A 289 14.39 1.73 6.75
CA GLY A 289 14.41 1.50 8.19
C GLY A 289 14.87 0.09 8.56
N MET A 290 15.83 -0.05 9.46
CA MET A 290 16.30 -1.33 10.01
C MET A 290 15.79 -1.50 11.44
N VAL A 291 14.65 -2.19 11.59
CA VAL A 291 13.93 -2.28 12.88
C VAL A 291 14.31 -3.58 13.60
N MET A 292 15.22 -3.48 14.56
CA MET A 292 15.80 -4.63 15.27
C MET A 292 15.26 -4.82 16.69
N ARG A 293 14.42 -3.89 17.19
CA ARG A 293 13.88 -3.86 18.55
C ARG A 293 12.42 -3.42 18.54
N PRO A 294 11.62 -3.80 19.56
CA PRO A 294 10.26 -3.29 19.72
C PRO A 294 10.22 -1.76 19.77
N ILE A 295 9.14 -1.18 19.24
CA ILE A 295 8.86 0.26 19.29
C ILE A 295 7.61 0.45 20.14
N THR A 296 7.78 1.08 21.31
CA THR A 296 6.72 1.21 22.33
C THR A 296 6.18 2.63 22.46
N LYS A 297 6.66 3.57 21.64
CA LYS A 297 6.21 4.96 21.64
C LYS A 297 5.87 5.39 20.21
N PRO A 298 4.75 6.09 20.00
CA PRO A 298 4.47 6.73 18.72
C PRO A 298 5.57 7.73 18.34
N GLY A 299 5.73 7.96 17.05
CA GLY A 299 6.71 8.92 16.53
C GLY A 299 7.41 8.45 15.27
N ILE A 300 8.44 9.21 14.87
CA ILE A 300 9.21 8.97 13.66
C ILE A 300 10.55 8.32 14.01
N TYR A 301 10.86 7.21 13.34
CA TYR A 301 12.07 6.42 13.52
C TYR A 301 12.81 6.28 12.19
N SER A 302 14.15 6.35 12.24
CA SER A 302 15.01 6.34 11.05
C SER A 302 16.28 5.53 11.27
N SER A 303 16.88 5.08 10.18
CA SER A 303 18.20 4.44 10.17
C SER A 303 18.93 4.72 8.85
N GLY A 304 20.22 4.36 8.81
CA GLY A 304 21.05 4.47 7.62
C GLY A 304 21.88 5.75 7.59
N ILE A 305 22.97 5.69 6.83
CA ILE A 305 23.81 6.85 6.50
C ILE A 305 23.46 7.22 5.05
N PRO A 306 23.13 8.49 4.76
CA PRO A 306 22.73 8.91 3.42
C PRO A 306 23.88 8.80 2.41
N LEU A 307 23.54 8.92 1.14
CA LEU A 307 24.50 8.85 0.05
C LEU A 307 25.57 9.95 0.18
N GLN A 308 26.82 9.56 -0.12
CA GLN A 308 27.96 10.46 -0.23
C GLN A 308 28.73 10.16 -1.52
N PRO A 309 29.49 11.12 -2.09
CA PRO A 309 30.45 10.81 -3.14
C PRO A 309 31.37 9.66 -2.72
N ASN A 310 31.66 8.73 -3.64
CA ASN A 310 32.29 7.45 -3.30
C ASN A 310 33.59 7.59 -2.49
N LYS A 311 34.43 8.58 -2.84
CA LYS A 311 35.70 8.85 -2.15
C LYS A 311 35.49 9.23 -0.69
N ASP A 312 34.45 10.01 -0.38
CA ASP A 312 34.13 10.45 0.97
C ASP A 312 33.44 9.34 1.75
N TRP A 313 32.53 8.61 1.09
CA TRP A 313 31.88 7.43 1.68
C TRP A 313 32.90 6.41 2.20
N ARG A 314 33.94 6.09 1.43
CA ARG A 314 35.00 5.15 1.85
C ARG A 314 35.70 5.62 3.13
N LYS A 315 35.97 6.92 3.26
CA LYS A 315 36.60 7.49 4.46
C LYS A 315 35.66 7.43 5.66
N THR A 316 34.39 7.77 5.48
CA THR A 316 33.36 7.65 6.51
C THR A 316 33.26 6.22 7.01
N ALA A 317 33.15 5.24 6.10
CA ALA A 317 33.00 3.82 6.44
C ALA A 317 34.18 3.29 7.29
N VAL A 318 35.42 3.56 6.88
CA VAL A 318 36.62 3.15 7.65
C VAL A 318 36.62 3.78 9.04
N SER A 319 36.22 5.04 9.15
CA SER A 319 36.17 5.77 10.43
C SER A 319 35.12 5.16 11.38
N VAL A 320 33.95 4.79 10.84
CA VAL A 320 32.88 4.12 11.60
C VAL A 320 33.35 2.76 12.10
N MET A 321 34.05 1.97 11.28
CA MET A 321 34.61 0.68 11.71
C MET A 321 35.66 0.84 12.82
N ALA A 322 36.45 1.90 12.79
CA ALA A 322 37.48 2.20 13.78
C ALA A 322 36.97 2.93 15.04
N ILE A 323 35.64 3.14 15.19
CA ILE A 323 35.08 4.02 16.24
C ILE A 323 35.43 3.58 17.66
N ASN A 324 35.59 2.27 17.90
CA ASN A 324 35.98 1.75 19.21
C ASN A 324 37.42 2.13 19.57
N ASP A 325 38.34 2.09 18.62
CA ASP A 325 39.74 2.47 18.85
C ASP A 325 39.89 3.98 19.02
N ILE A 326 39.10 4.75 18.26
CA ILE A 326 39.00 6.21 18.45
C ILE A 326 38.52 6.52 19.88
N ARG A 327 37.45 5.86 20.38
CA ARG A 327 36.96 6.03 21.75
C ARG A 327 37.99 5.64 22.81
N LYS A 328 38.73 4.54 22.62
CA LYS A 328 39.81 4.13 23.54
C LYS A 328 40.91 5.19 23.61
N ARG A 329 41.35 5.71 22.46
CA ARG A 329 42.36 6.77 22.37
C ARG A 329 41.87 8.06 23.05
N MET A 330 40.61 8.44 22.85
CA MET A 330 40.02 9.63 23.47
C MET A 330 39.99 9.51 25.00
N ARG A 331 39.51 8.39 25.54
CA ARG A 331 39.54 8.11 26.99
C ARG A 331 40.95 8.12 27.59
N ALA A 332 41.94 7.62 26.85
CA ALA A 332 43.33 7.64 27.28
C ALA A 332 43.92 9.05 27.34
N ILE A 333 43.47 9.94 26.46
CA ILE A 333 43.84 11.37 26.47
C ILE A 333 43.15 12.08 27.64
N GLU A 334 41.84 11.90 27.83
CA GLU A 334 41.07 12.46 28.95
C GLU A 334 41.70 12.10 30.31
N LYS A 335 42.01 10.80 30.52
CA LYS A 335 42.67 10.33 31.75
C LYS A 335 44.07 10.92 31.98
N LYS A 336 44.78 11.32 30.93
CA LYS A 336 46.08 11.99 31.07
C LYS A 336 45.89 13.47 31.43
N LEU A 337 44.89 14.13 30.86
CA LEU A 337 44.58 15.53 31.17
C LEU A 337 44.13 15.69 32.63
N ASP A 338 43.26 14.79 33.13
CA ASP A 338 42.81 14.80 34.54
C ASP A 338 43.94 14.62 35.57
N LYS A 339 45.11 14.12 35.13
CA LYS A 339 46.30 13.97 35.99
C LYS A 339 47.21 15.19 35.97
N ILE A 340 47.00 16.10 35.02
CA ILE A 340 47.81 17.31 34.82
C ILE A 340 47.07 18.55 35.35
N SER A 341 45.74 18.51 35.40
CA SER A 341 44.88 19.46 36.14
C SER A 341 44.86 19.15 37.64
#